data_AF-A0A8T3TUN1-F1
#
_entry.id   AF-A0A8T3TUN1-F1
#
_cell.length_a   1.000
_cell.length_b   1.000
_cell.length_c   1.000
_cell.angle_alpha   90.00
_cell.angle_beta   90.00
_cell.angle_gamma   90.00
#
_symmetry.space_group_name_H-M   'P 1'
#
loop_
_entity.id
_entity.type
_entity.pdbx_description
1 polymer ?
#
loop_
_entity_poly.entity_id
_entity_poly.type
_entity_poly.pdbx_seq_one_letter_code
_entity_poly.pdbx_strand_id
1 'polypeptide(L)'
;MCFKNLPVVFDAQGRATLKDVPDPYGVGTVPQTSAGPETLTRDQIEDLLARNGHIKEKNFDPVTRVAGALAFHTVVDLQQKKVIEGRSVATLFRGYEIIMMGRDPRDAIYITSRACGVCGGVHATCSALATEMAIGVRPPPLGIVLRNMLLALE
;
A
#
# COMPACT_ATOMS: atom_id res chain seq x y z
N MET A 1 24.50 -0.92 8.13
CA MET A 1 24.11 -2.29 8.49
C MET A 1 22.64 -2.28 8.92
N CYS A 2 21.72 -1.97 8.00
CA CYS A 2 20.31 -1.80 8.36
C CYS A 2 19.57 -3.14 8.55
N PHE A 3 20.19 -4.27 8.17
CA PHE A 3 19.55 -5.59 8.12
C PHE A 3 20.11 -6.63 9.09
N LYS A 4 21.22 -6.35 9.82
CA LYS A 4 21.71 -7.29 10.85
C LYS A 4 20.72 -7.49 12.01
N ASN A 5 19.79 -6.56 12.18
CA ASN A 5 18.77 -6.58 13.22
C ASN A 5 17.38 -6.95 12.69
N LEU A 6 17.25 -7.26 11.38
CA LEU A 6 15.98 -7.68 10.83
C LEU A 6 15.84 -9.21 10.99
N PRO A 7 14.71 -9.70 11.50
CA PRO A 7 14.52 -11.12 11.80
C PRO A 7 14.24 -11.88 10.49
N VAL A 8 15.15 -11.86 9.52
CA VAL A 8 14.98 -12.54 8.23
C VAL A 8 15.87 -13.78 8.19
N VAL A 9 15.30 -14.95 7.96
CA VAL A 9 16.01 -16.23 7.77
C VAL A 9 15.80 -16.73 6.35
N PHE A 10 16.84 -17.33 5.78
CA PHE A 10 16.82 -17.86 4.42
C PHE A 10 16.83 -19.39 4.48
N ASP A 11 15.95 -20.04 3.71
CA ASP A 11 15.97 -21.50 3.54
C ASP A 11 17.10 -21.95 2.60
N ALA A 12 17.28 -23.27 2.45
CA ALA A 12 18.31 -23.85 1.58
C ALA A 12 18.11 -23.53 0.09
N GLN A 13 16.94 -23.00 -0.28
CA GLN A 13 16.57 -22.58 -1.63
C GLN A 13 16.66 -21.05 -1.80
N GLY A 14 17.16 -20.33 -0.78
CA GLY A 14 17.33 -18.88 -0.79
C GLY A 14 16.03 -18.10 -0.58
N ARG A 15 14.94 -18.73 -0.13
CA ARG A 15 13.69 -18.03 0.17
C ARG A 15 13.78 -17.38 1.54
N ALA A 16 13.45 -16.10 1.60
CA ALA A 16 13.44 -15.31 2.83
C ALA A 16 12.12 -15.52 3.60
N THR A 17 12.21 -15.73 4.90
CA THR A 17 11.07 -15.77 5.84
C THR A 17 11.39 -14.93 7.07
N LEU A 18 10.36 -14.40 7.75
CA LEU A 18 10.58 -13.71 9.02
C LEU A 18 10.66 -14.72 10.16
N LYS A 19 11.76 -14.69 10.91
CA LYS A 19 11.99 -15.51 12.11
C LYS A 19 10.88 -15.21 13.12
N ASP A 20 10.29 -16.27 13.66
CA ASP A 20 9.22 -16.22 14.67
C ASP A 20 7.92 -15.56 14.19
N VAL A 21 7.72 -15.40 12.86
CA VAL A 21 6.47 -14.94 12.25
C VAL A 21 5.90 -16.07 11.36
N PRO A 22 4.82 -16.76 11.78
CA PRO A 22 4.32 -17.97 11.11
C PRO A 22 3.88 -17.75 9.66
N ASP A 23 3.31 -16.59 9.37
CA ASP A 23 2.95 -16.14 8.02
C ASP A 23 3.04 -14.61 7.95
N PRO A 24 4.16 -14.05 7.48
CA PRO A 24 4.34 -12.60 7.40
C PRO A 24 3.47 -11.95 6.31
N TYR A 25 2.91 -12.75 5.40
CA TYR A 25 1.98 -12.32 4.37
C TYR A 25 0.53 -12.73 4.68
N GLY A 26 0.33 -13.40 5.82
CA GLY A 26 -0.95 -13.87 6.30
C GLY A 26 -1.84 -12.69 6.62
N VAL A 27 -2.81 -12.46 5.75
CA VAL A 27 -3.84 -11.46 6.01
C VAL A 27 -4.89 -12.07 6.92
N GLY A 28 -4.79 -11.77 8.21
CA GLY A 28 -5.91 -11.93 9.12
C GLY A 28 -6.96 -10.87 8.81
N THR A 29 -8.16 -11.27 8.41
CA THR A 29 -9.30 -10.37 8.54
C THR A 29 -9.65 -10.32 10.03
N VAL A 30 -9.45 -9.18 10.67
CA VAL A 30 -10.12 -8.94 11.95
C VAL A 30 -11.61 -8.89 11.61
N PRO A 31 -12.45 -9.85 12.05
CA PRO A 31 -13.90 -9.65 11.96
C PRO A 31 -14.13 -8.33 12.66
N GLN A 32 -14.84 -7.38 12.05
CA GLN A 32 -15.09 -6.10 12.71
C GLN A 32 -15.77 -6.34 14.06
N THR A 33 -14.98 -6.40 15.13
CA THR A 33 -15.47 -6.50 16.49
C THR A 33 -15.91 -5.10 16.85
N SER A 34 -17.22 -4.90 16.74
CA SER A 34 -18.02 -3.76 17.19
C SER A 34 -17.48 -3.06 18.45
N ALA A 35 -16.54 -2.13 18.27
CA ALA A 35 -16.08 -1.21 19.31
C ALA A 35 -15.90 0.23 18.77
N GLY A 36 -16.57 0.53 17.66
CA GLY A 36 -16.97 1.88 17.25
C GLY A 36 -18.50 2.00 17.32
N PRO A 37 -19.11 3.19 17.13
CA PRO A 37 -20.56 3.36 17.15
C PRO A 37 -21.20 2.30 16.24
N GLU A 38 -22.21 1.58 16.75
CA GLU A 38 -22.82 0.37 16.15
C GLU A 38 -22.68 0.33 14.63
N THR A 39 -21.77 -0.50 14.14
CA THR A 39 -21.51 -0.61 12.70
C THR A 39 -22.68 -1.35 12.09
N LEU A 40 -23.53 -0.61 11.38
CA LEU A 40 -24.69 -1.17 10.70
C LEU A 40 -24.23 -2.19 9.65
N THR A 41 -24.92 -3.33 9.62
CA THR A 41 -24.75 -4.33 8.56
C THR A 41 -25.18 -3.77 7.21
N ARG A 42 -24.75 -4.40 6.11
CA ARG A 42 -25.09 -3.93 4.77
C ARG A 42 -26.60 -3.94 4.53
N ASP A 43 -27.29 -4.98 4.97
CA ASP A 43 -28.75 -5.09 4.85
C ASP A 43 -29.45 -3.96 5.62
N GLN A 44 -28.97 -3.60 6.81
CA GLN A 44 -29.49 -2.46 7.59
C GLN A 44 -29.26 -1.12 6.88
N ILE A 45 -28.12 -0.95 6.21
CA ILE A 45 -27.81 0.26 5.44
C ILE A 45 -28.72 0.37 4.21
N GLU A 46 -28.97 -0.73 3.51
CA GLU A 46 -29.85 -0.75 2.32
C GLU A 46 -31.30 -0.47 2.69
N ASP A 47 -31.76 -1.05 3.79
CA ASP A 47 -33.08 -0.76 4.33
C ASP A 47 -33.21 0.72 4.78
N LEU A 48 -32.19 1.28 5.42
CA LEU A 48 -32.16 2.70 5.76
C LEU A 48 -32.16 3.61 4.52
N LEU A 49 -31.44 3.24 3.46
CA LEU A 49 -31.46 3.94 2.17
C LEU A 49 -32.86 3.94 1.52
N ALA A 50 -33.59 2.84 1.66
CA ALA A 50 -34.95 2.70 1.13
C ALA A 50 -35.98 3.50 1.94
N ARG A 51 -35.85 3.51 3.28
CA ARG A 51 -36.87 4.07 4.19
C ARG A 51 -36.62 5.51 4.64
N ASN A 52 -35.35 5.97 4.67
CA ASN A 52 -34.99 7.29 5.18
C ASN A 52 -34.58 8.24 4.05
N GLY A 53 -35.40 9.28 3.81
CA GLY A 53 -35.14 10.29 2.79
C GLY A 53 -33.88 11.14 3.01
N HIS A 54 -33.31 11.15 4.22
CA HIS A 54 -32.10 11.90 4.58
C HIS A 54 -30.80 11.09 4.46
N ILE A 55 -30.91 9.76 4.34
CA ILE A 55 -29.77 8.88 4.12
C ILE A 55 -29.56 8.73 2.61
N LYS A 56 -28.35 8.98 2.13
CA LYS A 56 -28.03 9.03 0.70
C LYS A 56 -26.68 8.40 0.40
N GLU A 57 -26.57 7.79 -0.77
CA GLU A 57 -25.29 7.48 -1.38
C GLU A 57 -24.65 8.76 -1.93
N LYS A 58 -23.36 8.95 -1.61
CA LYS A 58 -22.52 10.02 -2.13
C LYS A 58 -21.18 9.44 -2.52
N ASN A 59 -20.98 9.30 -3.83
CA ASN A 59 -19.79 8.70 -4.40
C ASN A 59 -18.90 9.78 -5.00
N PHE A 60 -17.61 9.69 -4.73
CA PHE A 60 -16.56 10.54 -5.28
C PHE A 60 -15.66 9.66 -6.14
N ASP A 61 -16.00 9.56 -7.42
CA ASP A 61 -15.28 8.77 -8.42
C ASP A 61 -15.22 9.57 -9.74
N PRO A 62 -14.06 10.14 -10.14
CA PRO A 62 -12.77 10.03 -9.45
C PRO A 62 -12.63 11.03 -8.30
N VAL A 63 -11.82 10.67 -7.30
CA VAL A 63 -11.24 11.65 -6.39
C VAL A 63 -10.18 12.47 -7.14
N THR A 64 -10.25 13.80 -7.06
CA THR A 64 -9.32 14.71 -7.73
C THR A 64 -8.23 15.23 -6.78
N ARG A 65 -7.16 15.81 -7.34
CA ARG A 65 -5.97 16.29 -6.60
C ARG A 65 -5.25 15.18 -5.81
N VAL A 66 -5.32 13.96 -6.31
CA VAL A 66 -4.58 12.79 -5.81
C VAL A 66 -3.84 12.14 -6.98
N ALA A 67 -2.82 11.33 -6.67
CA ALA A 67 -2.12 10.54 -7.67
C ALA A 67 -2.80 9.17 -7.85
N GLY A 68 -3.03 8.78 -9.10
CA GLY A 68 -3.65 7.49 -9.43
C GLY A 68 -5.18 7.55 -9.50
N ALA A 69 -5.81 6.38 -9.43
CA ALA A 69 -7.26 6.23 -9.56
C ALA A 69 -7.85 5.76 -8.22
N LEU A 70 -8.44 6.71 -7.50
CA LEU A 70 -9.06 6.52 -6.20
C LEU A 70 -10.53 6.91 -6.29
N ALA A 71 -11.39 6.08 -5.72
CA ALA A 71 -12.80 6.36 -5.53
C ALA A 71 -13.19 6.17 -4.06
N PHE A 72 -14.10 7.02 -3.58
CA PHE A 72 -14.78 6.83 -2.30
C PHE A 72 -16.26 6.62 -2.54
N HIS A 73 -16.76 5.45 -2.14
CA HIS A 73 -18.20 5.17 -2.14
C HIS A 73 -18.72 5.27 -0.71
N THR A 74 -19.69 6.16 -0.47
CA THR A 74 -20.13 6.46 0.89
C THR A 74 -21.64 6.48 1.03
N VAL A 75 -22.12 6.12 2.21
CA VAL A 75 -23.50 6.33 2.64
C VAL A 75 -23.48 7.34 3.77
N VAL A 76 -24.25 8.42 3.63
CA VAL A 76 -24.26 9.54 4.56
C VAL A 76 -25.67 9.85 5.06
N ASP A 77 -25.78 10.20 6.34
CA ASP A 77 -26.96 10.83 6.92
C ASP A 77 -26.77 12.35 6.88
N LEU A 78 -27.54 13.03 6.02
CA LEU A 78 -27.46 14.49 5.84
C LEU A 78 -28.08 15.27 7.00
N GLN A 79 -29.03 14.67 7.73
CA GLN A 79 -29.70 15.30 8.86
C GLN A 79 -28.77 15.29 10.08
N GLN A 80 -28.15 14.15 10.37
CA GLN A 80 -27.18 14.01 11.46
C GLN A 80 -25.78 14.49 11.09
N LYS A 81 -25.53 14.77 9.80
CA LYS A 81 -24.23 15.15 9.25
C LYS A 81 -23.15 14.11 9.57
N LYS A 82 -23.48 12.83 9.39
CA LYS A 82 -22.60 11.69 9.68
C LYS A 82 -22.41 10.80 8.46
N VAL A 83 -21.20 10.25 8.33
CA VAL A 83 -20.94 9.15 7.39
C VAL A 83 -21.28 7.85 8.10
N ILE A 84 -22.17 7.06 7.50
CA ILE A 84 -22.59 5.75 7.99
C ILE A 84 -21.64 4.67 7.50
N GLU A 85 -21.28 4.72 6.21
CA GLU A 85 -20.39 3.76 5.57
C GLU A 85 -19.47 4.49 4.60
N GLY A 86 -18.20 4.07 4.52
CA GLY A 86 -17.25 4.55 3.55
C GLY A 86 -16.35 3.43 3.05
N ARG A 87 -16.22 3.32 1.73
CA ARG A 87 -15.36 2.33 1.05
C ARG A 87 -14.32 3.06 0.22
N SER A 88 -13.06 2.72 0.45
CA SER A 88 -11.93 3.17 -0.36
C SER A 88 -11.68 2.17 -1.48
N VAL A 89 -11.69 2.62 -2.72
CA VAL A 89 -11.58 1.76 -3.90
C VAL A 89 -10.45 2.27 -4.78
N ALA A 90 -9.47 1.40 -5.03
CA ALA A 90 -8.45 1.62 -6.05
C ALA A 90 -8.91 0.95 -7.36
N THR A 91 -9.06 1.72 -8.43
CA THR A 91 -9.62 1.23 -9.70
C THR A 91 -8.55 0.92 -10.75
N LEU A 92 -7.28 1.12 -10.43
CA LEU A 92 -6.14 0.88 -11.33
C LEU A 92 -5.23 -0.23 -10.81
N PHE A 93 -4.89 -1.17 -11.68
CA PHE A 93 -3.88 -2.20 -11.45
C PHE A 93 -2.89 -2.28 -12.62
N ARG A 94 -1.59 -2.40 -12.33
CA ARG A 94 -0.52 -2.54 -13.33
C ARG A 94 0.34 -3.80 -13.18
N GLY A 95 0.37 -4.43 -12.01
CA GLY A 95 1.07 -5.70 -11.79
C GLY A 95 2.61 -5.62 -11.85
N TYR A 96 3.23 -4.64 -11.21
CA TYR A 96 4.71 -4.49 -11.21
C TYR A 96 5.44 -5.74 -10.72
N GLU A 97 4.92 -6.43 -9.70
CA GLU A 97 5.52 -7.66 -9.16
C GLU A 97 5.60 -8.76 -10.23
N ILE A 98 4.57 -8.87 -11.07
CA ILE A 98 4.52 -9.81 -12.19
C ILE A 98 5.50 -9.38 -13.28
N ILE A 99 5.51 -8.09 -13.64
CA ILE A 99 6.41 -7.51 -14.67
C ILE A 99 7.88 -7.75 -14.31
N MET A 100 8.19 -7.75 -13.01
CA MET A 100 9.53 -7.93 -12.45
C MET A 100 10.04 -9.38 -12.50
N MET A 101 9.15 -10.37 -12.64
CA MET A 101 9.58 -11.78 -12.72
C MET A 101 10.47 -12.02 -13.94
N GLY A 102 11.63 -12.65 -13.72
CA GLY A 102 12.60 -12.97 -14.77
C GLY A 102 13.38 -11.76 -15.32
N ARG A 103 13.23 -10.56 -14.74
CA ARG A 103 14.03 -9.38 -15.10
C ARG A 103 15.41 -9.45 -14.47
N ASP A 104 16.38 -8.83 -15.15
CA ASP A 104 17.69 -8.62 -14.55
C ASP A 104 17.55 -7.69 -13.32
N PRO A 105 18.10 -8.05 -12.14
CA PRO A 105 18.03 -7.23 -10.95
C PRO A 105 18.57 -5.80 -11.12
N ARG A 106 19.45 -5.56 -12.11
CA ARG A 106 19.99 -4.24 -12.42
C ARG A 106 18.95 -3.33 -13.07
N ASP A 107 17.99 -3.90 -13.80
CA ASP A 107 16.90 -3.15 -14.43
C ASP A 107 15.79 -2.79 -13.43
N ALA A 108 15.75 -3.45 -12.28
CA ALA A 108 14.73 -3.27 -11.25
C ALA A 108 14.57 -1.81 -10.84
N ILE A 109 15.67 -1.06 -10.68
CA ILE A 109 15.66 0.34 -10.25
C ILE A 109 14.90 1.20 -11.27
N TYR A 110 15.15 0.98 -12.56
CA TYR A 110 14.49 1.71 -13.62
C TYR A 110 13.02 1.30 -13.73
N ILE A 111 12.70 0.01 -13.66
CA ILE A 111 11.31 -0.44 -13.79
C ILE A 111 10.48 0.06 -12.61
N THR A 112 10.90 -0.18 -11.37
CA THR A 112 10.12 0.14 -10.18
C THR A 112 9.93 1.64 -9.96
N SER A 113 10.85 2.49 -10.42
CA SER A 113 10.65 3.95 -10.31
C SER A 113 9.42 4.46 -11.07
N ARG A 114 8.85 3.66 -11.98
CA ARG A 114 7.64 4.02 -12.74
C ARG A 114 6.38 3.57 -12.01
N ALA A 115 6.51 2.87 -10.88
CA ALA A 115 5.38 2.50 -10.03
C ALA A 115 4.65 3.74 -9.49
N CYS A 116 5.31 4.89 -9.33
CA CYS A 116 4.64 6.14 -9.03
C CYS A 116 5.35 7.31 -9.72
N GLY A 117 4.58 8.21 -10.33
CA GLY A 117 5.14 9.45 -10.92
C GLY A 117 5.41 10.54 -9.89
N VAL A 118 4.90 10.42 -8.67
CA VAL A 118 5.09 11.39 -7.58
C VAL A 118 6.25 11.00 -6.67
N CYS A 119 6.34 9.73 -6.26
CA CYS A 119 7.41 9.21 -5.39
C CYS A 119 8.29 8.18 -6.10
N GLY A 120 8.59 8.41 -7.38
CA GLY A 120 9.34 7.47 -8.22
C GLY A 120 10.77 7.24 -7.73
N GLY A 121 11.44 8.27 -7.21
CA GLY A 121 12.78 8.17 -6.63
C GLY A 121 12.82 7.39 -5.33
N VAL A 122 11.73 7.40 -4.54
CA VAL A 122 11.58 6.51 -3.38
C VAL A 122 11.56 5.04 -3.82
N HIS A 123 10.80 4.70 -4.86
CA HIS A 123 10.78 3.34 -5.42
C HIS A 123 12.14 2.92 -6.01
N ALA A 124 12.83 3.85 -6.70
CA ALA A 124 14.17 3.59 -7.22
C ALA A 124 15.17 3.33 -6.10
N THR A 125 15.14 4.14 -5.03
CA THR A 125 16.07 4.00 -3.90
C THR A 125 15.81 2.72 -3.12
N CYS A 126 14.55 2.38 -2.87
CA CYS A 126 14.17 1.11 -2.25
C CYS A 126 14.66 -0.09 -3.07
N SER A 127 14.48 -0.04 -4.39
CA SER A 127 14.96 -1.08 -5.33
C SER A 127 16.49 -1.21 -5.28
N ALA A 128 17.23 -0.09 -5.28
CA ALA A 128 18.69 -0.13 -5.16
C ALA A 128 19.15 -0.77 -3.84
N LEU A 129 18.53 -0.41 -2.72
CA LEU A 129 18.84 -0.99 -1.41
C LEU A 129 18.55 -2.49 -1.37
N ALA A 130 17.44 -2.93 -1.96
CA ALA A 130 17.07 -4.34 -2.04
C ALA A 130 18.06 -5.13 -2.91
N THR A 131 18.43 -4.62 -4.08
CA THR A 131 19.41 -5.26 -4.97
C THR A 131 20.79 -5.33 -4.31
N GLU A 132 21.26 -4.24 -3.70
CA GLU A 132 22.54 -4.19 -2.97
C GLU A 132 22.62 -5.21 -1.85
N MET A 133 21.53 -5.35 -1.08
CA MET A 133 21.42 -6.37 -0.05
C MET A 133 21.50 -7.78 -0.64
N ALA A 134 20.78 -8.05 -1.73
CA ALA A 134 20.73 -9.37 -2.35
C ALA A 134 22.09 -9.82 -2.91
N ILE A 135 22.88 -8.89 -3.46
CA ILE A 135 24.21 -9.19 -4.04
C ILE A 135 25.38 -8.96 -3.08
N GLY A 136 25.12 -8.48 -1.86
CA GLY A 136 26.15 -8.24 -0.84
C GLY A 136 27.09 -7.06 -1.13
N VAL A 137 26.63 -6.07 -1.91
CA VAL A 137 27.44 -4.89 -2.28
C VAL A 137 27.09 -3.70 -1.39
N ARG A 138 28.10 -2.87 -1.08
CA ARG A 138 27.92 -1.62 -0.34
C ARG A 138 28.38 -0.44 -1.20
N PRO A 139 27.53 0.58 -1.41
CA PRO A 139 27.95 1.80 -2.10
C PRO A 139 28.99 2.58 -1.26
N PRO A 140 29.85 3.38 -1.89
CA PRO A 140 30.78 4.24 -1.17
C PRO A 140 30.02 5.24 -0.27
N PRO A 141 30.61 5.73 0.84
CA PRO A 141 29.93 6.65 1.76
C PRO A 141 29.30 7.87 1.08
N LEU A 142 29.97 8.44 0.08
CA LEU A 142 29.44 9.56 -0.70
C LEU A 142 28.16 9.19 -1.47
N GLY A 143 28.07 7.97 -2.00
CA GLY A 143 26.87 7.48 -2.68
C GLY A 143 25.66 7.40 -1.74
N ILE A 144 25.88 7.07 -0.47
CA ILE A 144 24.83 7.07 0.56
C ILE A 144 24.37 8.50 0.85
N VAL A 145 25.32 9.44 1.02
CA VAL A 145 25.00 10.86 1.27
C VAL A 145 24.17 11.44 0.12
N LEU A 146 24.55 11.17 -1.13
CA LEU A 146 23.81 11.63 -2.30
C LEU A 146 22.38 11.07 -2.34
N ARG A 147 22.19 9.79 -2.01
CA ARG A 147 20.85 9.19 -1.92
C ARG A 147 20.01 9.81 -0.80
N ASN A 148 20.61 10.11 0.35
CA ASN A 148 19.91 10.80 1.43
C ASN A 148 19.48 12.22 1.03
N MET A 149 20.33 12.94 0.30
CA MET A 149 19.98 14.26 -0.24
C MET A 149 18.85 14.17 -1.26
N LEU A 150 18.90 13.21 -2.18
CA LEU A 150 17.83 12.97 -3.14
C LEU A 150 16.49 12.69 -2.44
N LEU A 151 16.47 11.79 -1.46
CA LEU A 151 15.25 11.48 -0.70
C LEU A 151 14.74 12.65 0.15
N ALA A 152 15.61 13.57 0.57
CA ALA A 152 15.20 14.75 1.32
C ALA A 152 14.58 15.85 0.43
N LEU A 153 14.81 15.78 -0.88
CA LEU A 153 14.30 16.74 -1.87
C LEU A 153 13.02 16.26 -2.56
N GLU A 154 12.61 15.01 -2.33
CA GLU A 154 11.43 14.39 -2.92
C GLU A 154 10.20 14.52 -2.02
#